data_AF-A0A7S2ML86-F1
#
_entry.id   AF-A0A7S2ML86-F1
#
_cell.length_a   1.000
_cell.length_b   1.000
_cell.length_c   1.000
_cell.angle_alpha   90.00
_cell.angle_beta   90.00
_cell.angle_gamma   90.00
#
_symmetry.space_group_name_H-M   'P 1'
#
loop_
_entity.id
_entity.type
_entity.pdbx_description
1 polymer ?
#
loop_
_entity_poly.entity_id
_entity_poly.type
_entity_poly.pdbx_seq_one_letter_code
_entity_poly.pdbx_strand_id
1 'polypeptide(L)'
;ACENRGVFYPVPDGPNGTDLPRVMASYYEYFAHGQELCSGSFVKYSAIGGGHTLYAGCMPMYNRTGPTPELLGVTCMDISLIHNVRAMQQEAGWEHFSCVASDMTKMCRHVDLTECHRQKIRLAVSPSSVCEAPGQQEVNGDTVCPCTNQRCADDPNFRDELHYFCDTWVGDSCTEPDPSWGYSEDGLRKVRARCP
;
A
#
# COMPACT_ATOMS: atom_id res chain seq x y z
N ALA A 1 -17.88 3.66 -5.64
CA ALA A 1 -16.59 3.89 -4.96
C ALA A 1 -16.74 3.84 -3.44
N CYS A 2 -17.72 4.56 -2.88
CA CYS A 2 -17.96 4.66 -1.42
C CYS A 2 -18.13 3.31 -0.71
N GLU A 3 -18.99 2.43 -1.22
CA GLU A 3 -19.27 1.11 -0.64
C GLU A 3 -18.02 0.23 -0.52
N ASN A 4 -17.09 0.37 -1.46
CA ASN A 4 -15.85 -0.41 -1.51
C ASN A 4 -14.64 0.37 -0.94
N ARG A 5 -14.90 1.41 -0.12
CA ARG A 5 -13.85 2.25 0.50
C ARG A 5 -12.87 2.89 -0.51
N GLY A 6 -13.27 3.03 -1.77
CA GLY A 6 -12.41 3.55 -2.84
C GLY A 6 -12.60 5.05 -3.10
N VAL A 7 -11.93 5.52 -4.15
CA VAL A 7 -12.02 6.90 -4.69
C VAL A 7 -12.55 6.83 -6.12
N PHE A 8 -13.49 7.72 -6.44
CA PHE A 8 -13.95 7.90 -7.82
C PHE A 8 -13.02 8.89 -8.53
N TYR A 9 -12.60 8.60 -9.76
CA TYR A 9 -11.76 9.48 -10.55
C TYR A 9 -12.53 9.87 -11.82
N PRO A 10 -13.12 11.08 -11.88
CA PRO A 10 -13.82 11.51 -13.08
C PRO A 10 -12.81 11.70 -14.22
N VAL A 11 -13.08 11.06 -15.36
CA VAL A 11 -12.31 11.24 -16.59
C VAL A 11 -13.01 12.31 -17.42
N PRO A 12 -12.42 13.51 -17.61
CA PRO A 12 -13.04 14.55 -18.41
C PRO A 12 -12.99 14.20 -19.90
N ASP A 13 -14.09 14.47 -20.62
CA ASP A 13 -14.14 14.41 -22.08
C ASP A 13 -13.43 15.63 -22.68
N GLY A 14 -12.09 15.58 -22.68
CA GLY A 14 -11.27 16.61 -23.31
C GLY A 14 -11.13 16.38 -24.83
N PRO A 15 -10.99 17.43 -25.66
CA PRO A 15 -10.92 17.33 -27.12
C PRO A 15 -9.74 16.48 -27.64
N ASN A 16 -8.78 16.14 -26.78
CA ASN A 16 -7.60 15.33 -27.14
C ASN A 16 -7.52 13.97 -26.41
N GLY A 17 -8.44 13.63 -25.49
CA GLY A 17 -8.39 12.36 -24.74
C GLY A 17 -7.08 12.10 -23.96
N THR A 18 -6.22 13.12 -23.83
CA THR A 18 -4.84 13.01 -23.33
C THR A 18 -4.72 12.85 -21.82
N ASP A 19 -5.82 13.03 -21.09
CA ASP A 19 -5.82 12.97 -19.62
C ASP A 19 -5.97 11.54 -19.07
N LEU A 20 -6.37 10.56 -19.90
CA LEU A 20 -6.58 9.19 -19.41
C LEU A 20 -5.34 8.59 -18.73
N PRO A 21 -4.10 8.68 -19.28
CA PRO A 21 -2.92 8.15 -18.60
C PRO A 21 -2.68 8.80 -17.24
N ARG A 22 -2.97 10.10 -17.11
CA ARG A 22 -2.84 10.85 -15.85
C ARG A 22 -3.88 10.40 -14.84
N VAL A 23 -5.16 10.35 -15.23
CA VAL A 23 -6.25 9.94 -14.35
C VAL A 23 -6.10 8.48 -13.91
N MET A 24 -5.67 7.61 -14.82
CA MET A 24 -5.35 6.21 -14.49
C MET A 24 -4.11 6.10 -13.62
N ALA A 25 -3.16 7.04 -13.65
CA ALA A 25 -2.05 7.03 -12.71
C ALA A 25 -2.46 7.49 -11.30
N SER A 26 -3.50 8.33 -11.17
CA SER A 26 -3.93 8.86 -9.87
C SER A 26 -4.43 7.78 -8.90
N TYR A 27 -4.80 6.57 -9.34
CA TYR A 27 -5.13 5.50 -8.40
C TYR A 27 -3.95 5.14 -7.50
N TYR A 28 -2.70 5.32 -7.95
CA TYR A 28 -1.52 5.04 -7.13
C TYR A 28 -1.42 5.99 -5.93
N GLU A 29 -1.99 7.20 -6.01
CA GLU A 29 -2.02 8.16 -4.90
C GLU A 29 -2.83 7.62 -3.73
N TYR A 30 -3.95 6.94 -4.01
CA TYR A 30 -4.75 6.26 -2.97
C TYR A 30 -3.91 5.27 -2.17
N PHE A 31 -3.15 4.42 -2.85
CA PHE A 31 -2.26 3.45 -2.19
C PHE A 31 -1.09 4.14 -1.49
N ALA A 32 -0.56 5.20 -2.08
CA ALA A 32 0.55 5.95 -1.50
C ALA A 32 0.18 6.64 -0.17
N HIS A 33 -1.05 7.10 -0.02
CA HIS A 33 -1.52 7.68 1.24
C HIS A 33 -1.80 6.64 2.32
N GLY A 34 -2.20 5.42 1.95
CA GLY A 34 -2.57 4.37 2.90
C GLY A 34 -1.45 3.38 3.22
N GLN A 35 -0.33 3.45 2.53
CA GLN A 35 0.80 2.55 2.75
C GLN A 35 2.05 3.37 3.05
N GLU A 36 2.60 3.18 4.24
CA GLU A 36 3.97 3.64 4.54
C GLU A 36 4.94 2.49 4.25
N LEU A 37 5.72 2.62 3.18
CA LEU A 37 6.70 1.60 2.81
C LEU A 37 8.04 1.86 3.51
N CYS A 38 8.33 1.08 4.55
CA CYS A 38 9.63 1.09 5.24
C CYS A 38 10.65 0.13 4.63
N SER A 39 10.23 -0.68 3.66
CA SER A 39 11.07 -1.65 2.95
C SER A 39 10.98 -1.44 1.44
N GLY A 40 12.13 -1.57 0.78
CA GLY A 40 12.21 -1.48 -0.67
C GLY A 40 11.52 -2.64 -1.38
N SER A 41 11.00 -2.35 -2.56
CA SER A 41 10.51 -3.35 -3.51
C SER A 41 11.53 -3.51 -4.63
N PHE A 42 11.68 -4.71 -5.15
CA PHE A 42 12.58 -5.00 -6.26
C PHE A 42 11.81 -5.14 -7.57
N VAL A 43 12.30 -4.48 -8.61
CA VAL A 43 11.78 -4.58 -9.97
C VAL A 43 12.84 -5.13 -10.91
N LYS A 44 12.45 -6.12 -11.70
CA LYS A 44 13.23 -6.66 -12.82
C LYS A 44 12.78 -5.95 -14.09
N TYR A 45 13.71 -5.38 -14.85
CA TYR A 45 13.38 -4.63 -16.06
C TYR A 45 14.47 -4.77 -17.12
N SER A 46 14.16 -4.39 -18.36
CA SER A 46 15.12 -4.42 -19.48
C SER A 46 15.73 -3.03 -19.68
N ALA A 47 17.05 -2.96 -19.76
CA ALA A 47 17.76 -1.74 -20.07
C ALA A 47 17.36 -1.18 -21.44
N ILE A 48 17.17 0.14 -21.53
CA ILE A 48 16.86 0.83 -22.79
C ILE A 48 18.03 0.62 -23.76
N GLY A 49 17.76 0.08 -24.95
CA GLY A 49 18.73 -0.04 -26.04
C GLY A 49 19.66 -1.27 -26.02
N GLY A 50 19.57 -2.17 -25.03
CA GLY A 50 20.49 -3.31 -24.93
C GLY A 50 19.87 -4.67 -24.58
N GLY A 51 18.58 -4.71 -24.22
CA GLY A 51 17.88 -5.96 -23.88
C GLY A 51 18.42 -6.69 -22.64
N HIS A 52 19.42 -6.12 -21.95
CA HIS A 52 19.96 -6.67 -20.73
C HIS A 52 18.95 -6.54 -19.59
N THR A 53 18.77 -7.63 -18.87
CA THR A 53 17.95 -7.65 -17.66
C THR A 53 18.71 -6.99 -16.51
N LEU A 54 18.08 -6.01 -15.89
CA LEU A 54 18.53 -5.31 -14.69
C LEU A 54 17.55 -5.54 -13.55
N TYR A 55 18.04 -5.27 -12.33
CA TYR A 55 17.25 -5.26 -11.11
C TYR A 55 17.48 -3.92 -10.43
N ALA A 56 16.39 -3.30 -9.96
CA ALA A 56 16.44 -2.11 -9.13
C ALA A 56 15.70 -2.35 -7.82
N GLY A 57 16.25 -1.84 -6.72
CA GLY A 57 15.53 -1.69 -5.46
C GLY A 57 14.93 -0.29 -5.38
N CYS A 58 13.63 -0.19 -5.14
CA CYS A 58 12.85 1.04 -5.15
C CYS A 58 12.20 1.31 -3.79
N MET A 59 12.23 2.57 -3.34
CA MET A 59 11.55 3.03 -2.13
C MET A 59 10.80 4.34 -2.42
N PRO A 60 9.58 4.52 -1.91
CA PRO A 60 8.90 5.81 -1.99
C PRO A 60 9.57 6.82 -1.06
N MET A 61 9.45 8.09 -1.44
CA MET A 61 9.87 9.22 -0.63
C MET A 61 8.64 10.04 -0.28
N TYR A 62 8.46 10.35 0.99
CA TYR A 62 7.32 11.11 1.49
C TYR A 62 7.76 12.45 2.06
N ASN A 63 7.00 13.50 1.78
CA ASN A 63 7.03 14.73 2.54
C ASN A 63 6.31 14.51 3.87
N ARG A 64 7.01 14.75 4.98
CA ARG A 64 6.51 14.56 6.35
C ARG A 64 6.46 15.86 7.13
N THR A 65 6.55 17.01 6.47
CA THR A 65 6.44 18.31 7.15
C THR A 65 5.02 18.57 7.66
N GLY A 66 4.01 17.94 7.03
CA GLY A 66 2.62 17.99 7.46
C GLY A 66 2.19 16.77 8.29
N PRO A 67 0.98 16.81 8.88
CA PRO A 67 0.41 15.71 9.66
C PRO A 67 0.04 14.49 8.81
N THR A 68 -0.13 14.67 7.51
CA THR A 68 -0.40 13.59 6.55
C THR A 68 0.80 13.46 5.62
N PRO A 69 1.44 12.29 5.53
CA PRO A 69 2.50 12.06 4.56
C PRO A 69 2.01 12.24 3.12
N GLU A 70 2.77 12.97 2.33
CA GLU A 70 2.50 13.19 0.90
C GLU A 70 3.59 12.50 0.08
N LEU A 71 3.23 11.71 -0.92
CA LEU A 71 4.20 11.04 -1.78
C LEU A 71 4.90 12.07 -2.68
N LEU A 72 6.21 12.23 -2.52
CA LEU A 72 7.04 13.07 -3.38
C LEU A 72 7.48 12.33 -4.65
N GLY A 73 7.63 11.01 -4.57
CA GLY A 73 8.04 10.17 -5.68
C GLY A 73 8.63 8.85 -5.23
N VAL A 74 9.32 8.16 -6.13
CA VAL A 74 10.00 6.89 -5.87
C VAL A 74 11.47 7.04 -6.25
N THR A 75 12.37 6.67 -5.35
CA THR A 75 13.80 6.54 -5.64
C THR A 75 14.12 5.07 -5.90
N CYS A 76 14.87 4.80 -6.96
CA CYS A 76 15.31 3.45 -7.32
C CYS A 76 16.83 3.45 -7.48
N MET A 77 17.47 2.41 -6.96
CA MET A 77 18.90 2.17 -7.16
C MET A 77 19.08 0.84 -7.88
N ASP A 78 19.82 0.87 -9.00
CA ASP A 78 20.16 -0.35 -9.71
C ASP A 78 21.16 -1.17 -8.92
N ILE A 79 20.90 -2.47 -8.83
CA ILE A 79 21.82 -3.44 -8.20
C ILE A 79 23.11 -3.56 -9.04
N SER A 80 23.05 -3.22 -10.33
CA SER A 80 24.21 -3.17 -11.21
C SER A 80 25.28 -2.17 -10.76
N LEU A 81 24.91 -1.17 -9.94
CA LEU A 81 25.86 -0.24 -9.33
C LEU A 81 26.76 -0.91 -8.27
N ILE A 82 26.31 -2.04 -7.71
CA ILE A 82 27.08 -2.83 -6.75
C ILE A 82 27.96 -3.84 -7.49
N HIS A 83 27.37 -4.59 -8.42
CA HIS A 83 28.08 -5.60 -9.20
C HIS A 83 27.36 -5.90 -10.52
N ASN A 84 28.08 -6.38 -11.53
CA ASN A 84 27.45 -6.84 -12.78
C ASN A 84 26.44 -7.96 -12.52
N VAL A 85 25.19 -7.76 -12.93
CA VAL A 85 24.06 -8.68 -12.69
C VAL A 85 24.29 -10.06 -13.31
N ARG A 86 24.94 -10.16 -14.49
CA ARG A 86 25.23 -11.45 -15.13
C ARG A 86 26.24 -12.26 -14.32
N ALA A 87 27.23 -11.60 -13.72
CA ALA A 87 28.16 -12.25 -12.82
C ALA A 87 27.45 -12.66 -11.51
N MET A 88 26.61 -11.79 -10.94
CA MET A 88 25.82 -12.13 -9.76
C MET A 88 24.91 -13.35 -9.99
N GLN A 89 24.35 -13.51 -11.19
CA GLN A 89 23.54 -14.66 -11.59
C GLN A 89 24.29 -16.00 -11.54
N GLN A 90 25.62 -15.98 -11.58
CA GLN A 90 26.45 -17.19 -11.53
C GLN A 90 26.82 -17.57 -10.09
N GLU A 91 26.56 -16.69 -9.12
CA GLU A 91 26.85 -16.94 -7.71
C GLU A 91 25.81 -17.89 -7.09
N ALA A 92 26.26 -18.75 -6.18
CA ALA A 92 25.39 -19.73 -5.51
C ALA A 92 24.22 -19.10 -4.74
N GLY A 93 24.36 -17.83 -4.30
CA GLY A 93 23.33 -17.09 -3.59
C GLY A 93 22.26 -16.44 -4.49
N TRP A 94 22.40 -16.50 -5.82
CA TRP A 94 21.51 -15.77 -6.73
C TRP A 94 20.05 -16.19 -6.62
N GLU A 95 19.79 -17.50 -6.62
CA GLU A 95 18.42 -18.02 -6.55
C GLU A 95 17.73 -17.61 -5.24
N HIS A 96 18.47 -17.63 -4.13
CA HIS A 96 17.96 -17.15 -2.85
C HIS A 96 17.65 -15.66 -2.90
N PHE A 97 18.56 -14.84 -3.42
CA PHE A 97 18.35 -13.40 -3.59
C PHE A 97 17.12 -13.11 -4.46
N SER A 98 17.02 -13.76 -5.63
CA SER A 98 15.90 -13.56 -6.56
C SER A 98 14.57 -13.95 -5.93
N CYS A 99 14.55 -15.03 -5.14
CA CYS A 99 13.37 -15.46 -4.38
C CYS A 99 12.95 -14.39 -3.35
N VAL A 100 13.87 -13.99 -2.46
CA VAL A 100 13.61 -12.97 -1.42
C VAL A 100 13.18 -11.64 -2.04
N ALA A 101 13.86 -11.19 -3.11
CA ALA A 101 13.50 -9.98 -3.83
C ALA A 101 12.08 -10.07 -4.44
N SER A 102 11.71 -11.25 -4.96
CA SER A 102 10.36 -11.49 -5.47
C SER A 102 9.31 -11.43 -4.35
N ASP A 103 9.59 -12.10 -3.23
CA ASP A 103 8.68 -12.20 -2.10
C ASP A 103 8.43 -10.83 -1.47
N MET A 104 9.49 -10.03 -1.28
CA MET A 104 9.38 -8.65 -0.78
C MET A 104 8.50 -7.77 -1.67
N THR A 105 8.57 -7.94 -3.00
CA THR A 105 7.77 -7.18 -3.96
C THR A 105 6.33 -7.66 -4.06
N LYS A 106 6.10 -8.97 -3.92
CA LYS A 106 4.77 -9.60 -4.04
C LYS A 106 3.95 -9.55 -2.76
N MET A 107 4.55 -9.16 -1.64
CA MET A 107 3.86 -9.03 -0.38
C MET A 107 2.75 -7.98 -0.50
N CYS A 108 1.50 -8.42 -0.32
CA CYS A 108 0.36 -7.52 -0.21
C CYS A 108 0.58 -6.62 1.00
N ARG A 109 0.48 -5.30 0.79
CA ARG A 109 0.61 -4.33 1.86
C ARG A 109 -0.77 -3.78 2.18
N HIS A 110 -1.09 -3.75 3.47
CA HIS A 110 -2.38 -3.24 3.90
C HIS A 110 -2.48 -1.73 3.63
N VAL A 111 -3.64 -1.27 3.17
CA VAL A 111 -3.92 0.15 2.93
C VAL A 111 -4.68 0.70 4.14
N ASP A 112 -3.93 1.24 5.09
CA ASP A 112 -4.48 1.82 6.31
C ASP A 112 -4.90 3.28 6.06
N LEU A 113 -6.16 3.44 5.68
CA LEU A 113 -6.80 4.74 5.60
C LEU A 113 -8.01 4.77 6.53
N THR A 114 -8.07 5.73 7.44
CA THR A 114 -9.33 6.03 8.13
C THR A 114 -10.31 6.69 7.16
N GLU A 115 -11.61 6.69 7.45
CA GLU A 115 -12.60 7.39 6.59
C GLU A 115 -12.27 8.89 6.46
N CYS A 116 -11.74 9.52 7.51
CA CYS A 116 -11.29 10.91 7.43
C CYS A 116 -10.24 11.09 6.31
N HIS A 117 -9.21 10.25 6.28
CA HIS A 117 -8.18 10.31 5.24
C HIS A 117 -8.75 9.98 3.86
N ARG A 118 -9.63 8.98 3.74
CA ARG A 118 -10.30 8.66 2.46
C ARG A 118 -11.10 9.85 1.94
N GLN A 119 -11.85 10.55 2.79
CA GLN A 119 -12.62 11.72 2.39
C GLN A 119 -11.71 12.89 1.99
N LYS A 120 -10.54 13.08 2.63
CA LYS A 120 -9.53 14.06 2.15
C LYS A 120 -9.05 13.74 0.74
N ILE A 121 -8.71 12.48 0.48
CA ILE A 121 -8.25 12.04 -0.85
C ILE A 121 -9.36 12.23 -1.89
N ARG A 122 -10.60 11.80 -1.56
CA ARG A 122 -11.77 11.99 -2.42
C ARG A 122 -11.98 13.46 -2.76
N LEU A 123 -11.94 14.34 -1.76
CA LEU A 123 -12.09 15.78 -1.96
C LEU A 123 -10.98 16.38 -2.82
N ALA A 124 -9.73 15.93 -2.65
CA ALA A 124 -8.59 16.38 -3.45
C ALA A 124 -8.75 16.00 -4.94
N VAL A 125 -9.39 14.87 -5.24
CA VAL A 125 -9.69 14.44 -6.61
C VAL A 125 -10.85 15.21 -7.21
N SER A 126 -12.02 15.22 -6.53
CA SER A 126 -13.22 15.94 -6.99
C SER A 126 -14.29 15.99 -5.89
N PRO A 127 -15.08 17.07 -5.80
CA PRO A 127 -16.28 17.09 -4.95
C PRO A 127 -17.25 15.93 -5.24
N SER A 128 -17.34 15.47 -6.49
CA SER A 128 -18.20 14.33 -6.88
C SER A 128 -17.69 12.97 -6.41
N SER A 129 -16.47 12.91 -5.88
CA SER A 129 -15.86 11.68 -5.36
C SER A 129 -16.07 11.51 -3.85
N VAL A 130 -16.53 12.57 -3.17
CA VAL A 130 -16.83 12.58 -1.73
C VAL A 130 -18.08 11.74 -1.46
N CYS A 131 -18.04 10.93 -0.40
CA CYS A 131 -19.17 10.08 -0.04
C CYS A 131 -20.03 10.78 1.00
N GLU A 132 -21.34 10.85 0.75
CA GLU A 132 -22.31 11.26 1.75
C GLU A 132 -22.55 10.08 2.70
N ALA A 133 -22.24 10.25 3.98
CA ALA A 133 -22.59 9.27 4.99
C ALA A 133 -23.17 9.95 6.23
N PRO A 134 -24.31 9.46 6.75
CA PRO A 134 -24.92 10.03 7.94
C PRO A 134 -23.98 9.93 9.14
N GLY A 135 -23.68 11.07 9.76
CA GLY A 135 -22.79 11.16 10.93
C GLY A 135 -21.30 11.29 10.61
N GLN A 136 -20.89 11.39 9.35
CA GLN A 136 -19.51 11.73 9.01
C GLN A 136 -19.27 13.25 9.08
N GLN A 137 -18.18 13.64 9.74
CA GLN A 137 -17.73 15.03 9.79
C GLN A 137 -17.32 15.48 8.38
N GLU A 138 -17.84 16.62 7.92
CA GLU A 138 -17.39 17.23 6.67
C GLU A 138 -15.88 17.48 6.75
N VAL A 139 -15.16 16.86 5.82
CA VAL A 139 -13.72 16.97 5.72
C VAL A 139 -13.39 18.08 4.74
N ASN A 140 -12.52 19.01 5.13
CA ASN A 140 -11.98 20.07 4.29
C ASN A 140 -10.44 20.02 4.28
N GLY A 141 -9.79 20.95 3.55
CA GLY A 141 -8.32 21.00 3.45
C GLY A 141 -7.61 21.07 4.80
N ASP A 142 -8.20 21.81 5.76
CA ASP A 142 -7.65 22.07 7.09
C ASP A 142 -7.97 20.98 8.11
N THR A 143 -8.81 20.01 7.76
CA THR A 143 -9.21 18.95 8.67
C THR A 143 -8.00 18.08 9.03
N VAL A 144 -7.67 18.04 10.32
CA VAL A 144 -6.61 17.18 10.84
C VAL A 144 -7.20 15.81 11.12
N CYS A 145 -6.86 14.83 10.29
CA CYS A 145 -7.23 13.45 10.54
C CYS A 145 -6.27 12.86 11.60
N PRO A 146 -6.77 12.15 12.62
CA PRO A 146 -5.90 11.50 13.60
C PRO A 146 -5.02 10.47 12.90
N CYS A 147 -3.73 10.47 13.20
CA CYS A 147 -2.80 9.48 12.68
C CYS A 147 -3.21 8.08 13.13
N THR A 148 -3.15 7.09 12.24
CA THR A 148 -3.20 5.70 12.69
C THR A 148 -1.94 5.42 13.51
N ASN A 149 -2.07 4.69 14.61
CA ASN A 149 -0.96 4.45 15.51
C ASN A 149 0.11 3.60 14.82
N GLN A 150 1.22 4.21 14.39
CA GLN A 150 2.35 3.54 13.74
C GLN A 150 3.03 2.46 14.62
N ARG A 151 2.65 2.34 15.89
CA ARG A 151 3.11 1.27 16.79
C ARG A 151 2.20 0.03 16.78
N CYS A 152 1.02 0.09 16.14
CA CYS A 152 0.33 -1.12 15.70
C CYS A 152 1.14 -1.69 14.57
N ALA A 153 1.93 -2.71 14.88
CA ALA A 153 2.67 -3.46 13.89
C ALA A 153 2.29 -4.93 14.06
N ASP A 154 1.74 -5.50 13.00
CA ASP A 154 1.49 -6.92 12.90
C ASP A 154 2.78 -7.71 13.08
N ASP A 155 2.68 -8.87 13.73
CA ASP A 155 3.77 -9.85 13.74
C ASP A 155 3.82 -10.53 12.36
N PRO A 156 4.83 -10.24 11.50
CA PRO A 156 4.85 -10.73 10.13
C PRO A 156 5.04 -12.25 10.02
N ASN A 157 5.42 -12.90 11.13
CA ASN A 157 5.59 -14.35 11.20
C ASN A 157 4.40 -15.05 11.86
N PHE A 158 3.44 -14.29 12.38
CA PHE A 158 2.26 -14.87 13.00
C PHE A 158 1.32 -15.42 11.93
N ARG A 159 0.89 -16.67 12.17
CA ARG A 159 -0.23 -17.30 11.48
C ARG A 159 -1.24 -17.70 12.53
N ASP A 160 -2.50 -17.42 12.27
CA ASP A 160 -3.58 -17.83 13.15
C ASP A 160 -3.89 -19.33 13.05
N GLU A 161 -4.92 -19.77 13.78
CA GLU A 161 -5.32 -21.17 13.84
C GLU A 161 -5.90 -21.73 12.53
N LEU A 162 -6.31 -20.87 11.59
CA LEU A 162 -6.71 -21.26 10.24
C LEU A 162 -5.62 -20.97 9.20
N HIS A 163 -4.41 -20.65 9.67
CA HIS A 163 -3.20 -20.36 8.88
C HIS A 163 -3.22 -19.07 8.06
N TYR A 164 -4.09 -18.12 8.39
CA TYR A 164 -4.06 -16.79 7.79
C TYR A 164 -3.05 -15.88 8.51
N PHE A 165 -2.58 -14.87 7.79
CA PHE A 165 -1.71 -13.83 8.34
C PHE A 165 -2.55 -12.65 8.85
N CYS A 166 -1.91 -11.71 9.55
CA CYS A 166 -2.57 -10.52 10.08
C CYS A 166 -3.28 -9.67 9.02
N ASP A 167 -2.81 -9.71 7.77
CA ASP A 167 -3.40 -8.99 6.63
C ASP A 167 -4.87 -9.36 6.35
N THR A 168 -5.28 -10.57 6.74
CA THR A 168 -6.63 -11.09 6.53
C THR A 168 -7.66 -10.45 7.46
N TRP A 169 -7.22 -9.92 8.60
CA TRP A 169 -8.07 -9.38 9.66
C TRP A 169 -8.30 -7.88 9.57
N VAL A 170 -7.61 -7.22 8.64
CA VAL A 170 -7.57 -5.77 8.65
C VAL A 170 -8.86 -5.19 8.06
N GLY A 171 -9.55 -4.39 8.89
CA GLY A 171 -10.83 -3.79 8.54
C GLY A 171 -12.05 -4.52 9.09
N ASP A 172 -11.84 -5.67 9.75
CA ASP A 172 -12.85 -6.39 10.52
C ASP A 172 -12.94 -5.87 11.97
N SER A 173 -14.07 -6.16 12.64
CA SER A 173 -14.29 -5.72 14.02
C SER A 173 -13.40 -6.51 14.99
N CYS A 174 -12.38 -5.85 15.55
CA CYS A 174 -11.53 -6.44 16.58
C CYS A 174 -12.32 -6.84 17.83
N THR A 175 -13.50 -6.28 18.08
CA THR A 175 -14.27 -6.47 19.32
C THR A 175 -15.45 -7.43 19.18
N GLU A 176 -16.03 -7.55 17.99
CA GLU A 176 -17.24 -8.34 17.72
C GLU A 176 -16.97 -9.38 16.62
N PRO A 177 -16.29 -10.50 16.95
CA PRO A 177 -16.03 -11.55 15.99
C PRO A 177 -17.34 -12.26 15.64
N ASP A 178 -17.59 -12.46 14.34
CA ASP A 178 -18.76 -13.22 13.88
C ASP A 178 -18.57 -14.71 14.24
N PRO A 179 -19.49 -15.32 15.01
CA PRO A 179 -19.40 -16.73 15.41
C PRO A 179 -19.43 -17.70 14.22
N SER A 180 -19.80 -17.25 13.01
CA SER A 180 -19.75 -18.05 11.79
C SER A 180 -18.33 -18.26 11.22
N TRP A 181 -17.33 -17.52 11.70
CA TRP A 181 -15.95 -17.62 11.20
C TRP A 181 -15.20 -18.88 11.66
N GLY A 182 -15.77 -19.64 12.58
CA GLY A 182 -15.21 -20.93 13.01
C GLY A 182 -13.97 -20.83 13.90
N TYR A 183 -13.71 -19.65 14.47
CA TYR A 183 -12.58 -19.44 15.37
C TYR A 183 -12.87 -19.85 16.82
N SER A 184 -11.86 -20.40 17.49
CA SER A 184 -11.84 -20.58 18.94
C SER A 184 -11.61 -19.24 19.66
N GLU A 185 -12.07 -19.14 20.91
CA GLU A 185 -11.81 -17.96 21.75
C GLU A 185 -10.29 -17.70 21.94
N ASP A 186 -9.48 -18.77 22.02
CA ASP A 186 -8.03 -18.66 22.14
C ASP A 186 -7.37 -18.20 20.84
N GLY A 187 -7.89 -18.63 19.69
CA GLY A 187 -7.48 -18.17 18.36
C GLY A 187 -7.69 -16.67 18.19
N LEU A 188 -8.90 -16.19 18.47
CA LEU A 188 -9.25 -14.76 18.40
C LEU A 188 -8.41 -13.92 19.36
N ARG A 189 -8.12 -14.42 20.56
CA ARG A 189 -7.25 -13.75 21.53
C ARG A 189 -5.82 -13.60 21.00
N LYS A 190 -5.28 -14.61 20.31
CA LYS A 190 -3.95 -14.55 19.69
C LYS A 190 -3.91 -13.58 18.52
N VAL A 191 -4.94 -13.60 17.66
CA VAL A 191 -5.09 -12.63 16.57
C VAL A 191 -5.05 -11.21 17.12
N ARG A 192 -5.87 -10.86 18.12
CA ARG A 192 -5.86 -9.52 18.75
C ARG A 192 -4.52 -9.12 19.38
N ALA A 193 -3.74 -10.08 19.85
CA ALA A 193 -2.46 -9.82 20.50
C ALA A 193 -1.30 -9.67 19.51
N ARG A 194 -1.43 -10.25 18.30
CA ARG A 194 -0.37 -10.34 17.28
C ARG A 194 -0.66 -9.50 16.04
N CYS A 195 -1.92 -9.14 15.83
CA CYS A 195 -2.45 -8.34 14.73
C CYS A 195 -3.30 -7.18 15.30
N PRO A 196 -2.67 -6.22 16.02
CA PRO A 196 -3.38 -5.15 16.73
C PRO A 196 -3.87 -4.02 15.82
#